data_AF-A0A8S3F1H6-F1
#
_entry.id   AF-A0A8S3F1H6-F1
#
_cell.length_a   1.000
_cell.length_b   1.000
_cell.length_c   1.000
_cell.angle_alpha   90.00
_cell.angle_beta   90.00
_cell.angle_gamma   90.00
#
_symmetry.space_group_name_H-M   'P 1'
#
loop_
_entity.id
_entity.type
_entity.pdbx_description
1 polymer ?
#
loop_
_entity_poly.entity_id
_entity_poly.type
_entity_poly.pdbx_seq_one_letter_code
_entity_poly.pdbx_strand_id
1 'polypeptide(L)'
;LNRISSNLIPKNKIESARRELGDPNAIFLAKDLVTYNHSKYETLINYVFGSTIICSTSAIAQRVAFDEKLGLNAMAITLDGDIYNPAGILSGGDRSGTNRGPTLLETVAEMNQLEENIRQYNSNNRQELTKLERDYVQSQNLQQQIDSLTNEMQLLELKLAQNDEHRLQTEITTLEQQEFNNKKELDEQRVEEKVLNEKISELEKLFKNEGEAKKKELAEIEQLMKKAEKQVDLSQKRSREMQTQIKGKFS
;
A
#
# COMPACT_ATOMS: atom_id res chain seq x y z
N LEU A 1 50.83 -45.18 -1.29
CA LEU A 1 49.44 -45.59 -1.60
C LEU A 1 49.47 -46.53 -2.79
N ASN A 2 48.92 -47.73 -2.61
CA ASN A 2 49.15 -48.94 -3.39
C ASN A 2 49.03 -48.74 -4.92
N ARG A 3 50.00 -49.28 -5.66
CA ARG A 3 49.91 -49.48 -7.11
C ARG A 3 48.87 -50.57 -7.36
N ILE A 4 47.64 -50.15 -7.63
CA ILE A 4 46.57 -51.06 -8.04
C ILE A 4 46.87 -51.48 -9.48
N SER A 5 47.36 -52.71 -9.67
CA SER A 5 47.51 -53.31 -10.99
C SER A 5 46.16 -53.83 -11.45
N SER A 6 45.58 -53.24 -12.50
CA SER A 6 44.34 -53.73 -13.09
C SER A 6 44.65 -54.82 -14.12
N ASN A 7 44.10 -56.01 -13.91
CA ASN A 7 44.05 -57.06 -14.94
C ASN A 7 42.78 -56.87 -15.75
N LEU A 8 42.90 -56.15 -16.86
CA LEU A 8 41.80 -55.91 -17.79
C LEU A 8 41.82 -56.96 -18.90
N ILE A 9 40.69 -57.63 -19.12
CA ILE A 9 40.53 -58.54 -20.26
C ILE A 9 40.44 -57.70 -21.55
N PRO A 10 41.32 -57.91 -22.53
CA PRO A 10 41.29 -57.16 -23.78
C PRO A 10 39.99 -57.41 -24.55
N LYS A 11 39.38 -56.35 -25.11
CA LYS A 11 38.13 -56.45 -25.89
C LYS A 11 38.21 -57.50 -27.01
N ASN A 12 39.34 -57.60 -27.70
CA ASN A 12 39.54 -58.58 -28.77
C ASN A 12 39.35 -60.04 -28.28
N LYS A 13 39.76 -60.36 -27.06
CA LYS A 13 39.56 -61.70 -26.49
C LYS A 13 38.09 -61.99 -26.22
N ILE A 14 37.36 -61.00 -25.72
CA ILE A 14 35.92 -61.09 -25.47
C ILE A 14 35.16 -61.31 -26.79
N GLU A 15 35.50 -60.56 -27.84
CA GLU A 15 34.88 -60.69 -29.16
C GLU A 15 35.19 -62.04 -29.85
N SER A 16 36.39 -62.58 -29.66
CA SER A 16 36.71 -63.93 -30.15
C SER A 16 35.93 -65.00 -29.38
N ALA A 17 35.84 -64.87 -28.05
CA ALA A 17 35.08 -65.80 -27.23
C ALA A 17 33.57 -65.78 -27.53
N ARG A 18 32.99 -64.60 -27.80
CA ARG A 18 31.59 -64.48 -28.26
C ARG A 18 31.35 -65.24 -29.57
N ARG A 19 32.29 -65.13 -30.52
CA ARG A 19 32.22 -65.87 -31.80
C ARG A 19 32.29 -67.38 -31.60
N GLU A 20 33.20 -67.85 -30.76
CA GLU A 20 33.34 -69.27 -30.38
C GLU A 20 32.10 -69.83 -29.66
N LEU A 21 31.44 -69.02 -28.83
CA LEU A 21 30.21 -69.41 -28.12
C LEU A 21 28.96 -69.39 -29.01
N GLY A 22 29.03 -68.75 -30.19
CA GLY A 22 27.92 -68.69 -31.15
C GLY A 22 26.77 -67.76 -30.76
N ASP A 23 26.91 -66.99 -29.68
CA ASP A 23 25.91 -66.05 -29.19
C ASP A 23 26.59 -64.74 -28.72
N PRO A 24 26.27 -63.58 -29.34
CA PRO A 24 26.84 -62.29 -28.94
C PRO A 24 26.47 -61.87 -27.52
N ASN A 25 25.36 -62.37 -26.97
CA ASN A 25 24.86 -62.04 -25.63
C ASN A 25 25.21 -63.11 -24.58
N ALA A 26 26.05 -64.08 -24.94
CA ALA A 26 26.48 -65.13 -24.01
C ALA A 26 27.28 -64.57 -22.82
N ILE A 27 28.12 -63.56 -23.08
CA ILE A 27 29.08 -63.01 -22.11
C ILE A 27 29.18 -61.48 -22.16
N PHE A 28 29.32 -60.88 -20.98
CA PHE A 28 29.52 -59.45 -20.80
C PHE A 28 30.67 -59.21 -19.81
N LEU A 29 31.51 -58.20 -20.06
CA LEU A 29 32.47 -57.76 -19.06
C LEU A 29 31.71 -57.03 -17.96
N ALA A 30 31.94 -57.40 -16.69
CA ALA A 30 31.20 -56.81 -15.57
C ALA A 30 31.35 -55.27 -15.51
N LYS A 31 32.52 -54.75 -15.90
CA LYS A 31 32.79 -53.32 -16.01
C LYS A 31 31.81 -52.60 -16.94
N ASP A 32 31.42 -53.23 -18.04
CA ASP A 32 30.59 -52.59 -19.06
C ASP A 32 29.11 -52.50 -18.63
N LEU A 33 28.74 -53.17 -17.54
CA LEU A 33 27.39 -53.20 -16.98
C LEU A 33 27.16 -52.17 -15.86
N VAL A 34 28.21 -51.44 -15.45
CA VAL A 34 28.13 -50.45 -14.36
C VAL A 34 28.34 -49.03 -14.88
N THR A 35 27.53 -48.10 -14.37
CA THR A 35 27.69 -46.66 -14.68
C THR A 35 28.44 -45.97 -13.55
N TYR A 36 29.48 -45.22 -13.88
CA TYR A 36 30.33 -44.54 -12.90
C TYR A 36 31.01 -43.30 -13.50
N ASN A 37 31.58 -42.45 -12.63
CA ASN A 37 32.39 -41.33 -13.07
C ASN A 37 33.77 -41.82 -13.56
N HIS A 38 33.94 -41.92 -14.87
CA HIS A 38 35.19 -42.38 -15.51
C HIS A 38 36.42 -41.56 -15.09
N SER A 39 36.31 -40.24 -14.97
CA SER A 39 37.45 -39.39 -14.59
C SER A 39 37.99 -39.69 -13.19
N LYS A 40 37.15 -40.21 -12.28
CA LYS A 40 37.52 -40.44 -10.88
C LYS A 40 37.79 -41.91 -10.56
N TYR A 41 37.05 -42.83 -11.17
CA TYR A 41 36.98 -44.22 -10.70
C TYR A 41 37.43 -45.28 -11.72
N GLU A 42 37.90 -44.89 -12.91
CA GLU A 42 38.32 -45.82 -13.97
C GLU A 42 39.29 -46.91 -13.49
N THR A 43 40.37 -46.53 -12.81
CA THR A 43 41.38 -47.50 -12.30
C THR A 43 40.79 -48.47 -11.28
N LEU A 44 39.88 -48.01 -10.42
CA LEU A 44 39.24 -48.83 -9.39
C LEU A 44 38.24 -49.81 -10.01
N ILE A 45 37.42 -49.34 -10.95
CA ILE A 45 36.47 -50.20 -11.67
C ILE A 45 37.21 -51.24 -12.51
N ASN A 46 38.30 -50.85 -13.18
CA ASN A 46 39.16 -51.81 -13.90
C ASN A 46 39.75 -52.87 -12.97
N TYR A 47 40.07 -52.51 -11.73
CA TYR A 47 40.59 -53.46 -10.75
C TYR A 47 39.52 -54.41 -10.22
N VAL A 48 38.32 -53.91 -9.88
CA VAL A 48 37.24 -54.72 -9.31
C VAL A 48 36.53 -55.57 -10.37
N PHE A 49 36.25 -55.00 -11.54
CA PHE A 49 35.39 -55.61 -12.55
C PHE A 49 36.10 -55.95 -13.88
N GLY A 50 37.35 -55.52 -14.07
CA GLY A 50 38.07 -55.69 -15.34
C GLY A 50 38.48 -57.12 -15.68
N SER A 51 38.46 -58.03 -14.71
CA SER A 51 38.78 -59.46 -14.85
C SER A 51 37.57 -60.38 -14.68
N THR A 52 36.36 -59.82 -14.55
CA THR A 52 35.13 -60.56 -14.25
C THR A 52 34.19 -60.57 -15.44
N ILE A 53 33.68 -61.75 -15.80
CA ILE A 53 32.75 -61.94 -16.91
C ILE A 53 31.40 -62.41 -16.37
N ILE A 54 30.34 -61.71 -16.75
CA ILE A 54 28.96 -62.11 -16.48
C ILE A 54 28.47 -62.99 -17.63
N CYS A 55 27.94 -64.15 -17.30
CA CYS A 55 27.53 -65.19 -18.24
C CYS A 55 26.03 -65.45 -18.14
N SER A 56 25.39 -65.71 -19.27
CA SER A 56 23.94 -65.98 -19.31
C SER A 56 23.55 -67.33 -18.70
N THR A 57 24.43 -68.34 -18.76
CA THR A 57 24.16 -69.68 -18.22
C THR A 57 25.38 -70.28 -17.51
N SER A 58 25.13 -71.26 -16.62
CA SER A 58 26.18 -72.00 -15.92
C SER A 58 27.11 -72.77 -16.86
N ALA A 59 26.58 -73.30 -17.98
CA ALA A 59 27.39 -73.99 -19.00
C ALA A 59 28.37 -73.03 -19.67
N ILE A 60 27.94 -71.80 -19.96
CA ILE A 60 28.82 -70.75 -20.50
C ILE A 60 29.85 -70.32 -19.46
N ALA A 61 29.44 -70.11 -18.20
CA ALA A 61 30.36 -69.74 -17.13
C ALA A 61 31.47 -70.78 -16.91
N GLN A 62 31.12 -72.06 -16.97
CA GLN A 62 32.09 -73.15 -16.88
C GLN A 62 33.11 -73.11 -18.02
N ARG A 63 32.65 -72.87 -19.26
CA ARG A 63 33.55 -72.72 -20.42
C ARG A 63 34.44 -71.48 -20.28
N VAL A 64 33.90 -70.35 -19.84
CA VAL A 64 34.67 -69.10 -19.65
C VAL A 64 35.80 -69.26 -18.62
N ALA A 65 35.56 -70.01 -17.54
CA ALA A 65 36.54 -70.20 -16.48
C ALA A 65 37.61 -71.27 -16.80
N PHE A 66 37.25 -72.34 -17.51
CA PHE A 66 38.10 -73.55 -17.62
C PHE A 66 38.41 -74.02 -19.05
N ASP A 67 37.73 -73.52 -20.09
CA ASP A 67 37.98 -73.94 -21.48
C ASP A 67 39.17 -73.20 -22.07
N GLU A 68 40.32 -73.89 -22.13
CA GLU A 68 41.56 -73.34 -22.70
C GLU A 68 41.38 -72.92 -24.18
N LYS A 69 40.49 -73.58 -24.93
CA LYS A 69 40.24 -73.22 -26.34
C LYS A 69 39.56 -71.86 -26.47
N LEU A 70 38.73 -71.49 -25.48
CA LEU A 70 38.07 -70.20 -25.43
C LEU A 70 39.05 -69.06 -25.08
N GLY A 71 40.17 -69.38 -24.42
CA GLY A 71 41.31 -68.47 -24.23
C GLY A 71 41.08 -67.29 -23.28
N LEU A 72 39.97 -67.31 -22.53
CA LEU A 72 39.63 -66.30 -21.51
C LEU A 72 40.25 -66.63 -20.15
N ASN A 73 40.00 -67.83 -19.62
CA ASN A 73 40.45 -68.28 -18.30
C ASN A 73 40.25 -67.19 -17.23
N ALA A 74 39.02 -66.69 -17.14
CA ALA A 74 38.65 -65.55 -16.31
C ALA A 74 37.58 -65.92 -15.28
N MET A 75 37.43 -65.11 -14.22
CA MET A 75 36.36 -65.32 -13.25
C MET A 75 35.01 -65.09 -13.93
N ALA A 76 34.17 -66.11 -13.94
CA ALA A 76 32.86 -66.10 -14.56
C ALA A 76 31.75 -66.16 -13.51
N ILE A 77 30.74 -65.31 -13.65
CA ILE A 77 29.59 -65.23 -12.74
C ILE A 77 28.30 -65.39 -13.55
N THR A 78 27.40 -66.26 -13.12
CA THR A 78 26.08 -66.44 -13.75
C THR A 78 25.09 -65.37 -13.29
N LEU A 79 23.96 -65.23 -13.99
CA LEU A 79 22.88 -64.31 -13.58
C LEU A 79 22.28 -64.69 -12.22
N ASP A 80 22.32 -65.96 -11.84
CA ASP A 80 21.87 -66.45 -10.54
C ASP A 80 22.90 -66.23 -9.41
N GLY A 81 24.11 -65.77 -9.77
CA GLY A 81 25.17 -65.43 -8.82
C GLY A 81 26.13 -66.57 -8.49
N ASP A 82 26.15 -67.64 -9.27
CA ASP A 82 27.17 -68.70 -9.15
C ASP A 82 28.51 -68.20 -9.69
N ILE A 83 29.60 -68.54 -9.02
CA ILE A 83 30.96 -68.07 -9.33
C ILE A 83 31.83 -69.25 -9.77
N TYR A 84 32.44 -69.12 -10.94
CA TYR A 84 33.38 -70.06 -11.53
C TYR A 84 34.74 -69.37 -11.64
N ASN A 85 35.72 -69.81 -10.85
CA ASN A 85 37.05 -69.23 -10.82
C ASN A 85 38.09 -70.21 -11.41
N PRO A 86 38.94 -69.78 -12.35
CA PRO A 86 40.03 -70.58 -12.92
C PRO A 86 40.97 -71.19 -11.87
N ALA A 87 41.04 -70.62 -10.66
CA ALA A 87 41.78 -71.17 -9.52
C ALA A 87 41.16 -72.45 -8.92
N GLY A 88 40.08 -72.98 -9.51
CA GLY A 88 39.40 -74.20 -9.05
C GLY A 88 38.32 -73.96 -8.01
N ILE A 89 37.86 -72.72 -7.84
CA ILE A 89 36.76 -72.39 -6.91
C ILE A 89 35.47 -72.33 -7.71
N LEU A 90 34.52 -73.18 -7.34
CA LEU A 90 33.13 -73.12 -7.79
C LEU A 90 32.26 -72.84 -6.56
N SER A 91 31.59 -71.69 -6.55
CA SER A 91 30.64 -71.33 -5.51
C SER A 91 29.26 -71.22 -6.12
N GLY A 92 28.35 -72.09 -5.70
CA GLY A 92 26.96 -72.06 -6.13
C GLY A 92 26.02 -72.56 -5.03
N GLY A 93 24.74 -72.19 -5.13
CA GLY A 93 23.72 -72.57 -4.17
C GLY A 93 22.35 -72.02 -4.54
N ASP A 94 21.29 -72.56 -3.93
CA ASP A 94 19.93 -72.09 -4.21
C ASP A 94 19.70 -70.71 -3.59
N ARG A 95 19.84 -69.69 -4.44
CA ARG A 95 19.46 -68.31 -4.14
C ARG A 95 18.12 -67.96 -4.79
N SER A 96 17.39 -68.96 -5.32
CA SER A 96 16.28 -68.76 -6.24
C SER A 96 14.88 -68.69 -5.59
N GLY A 97 14.79 -68.93 -4.27
CA GLY A 97 13.49 -68.96 -3.58
C GLY A 97 12.69 -67.65 -3.62
N THR A 98 11.37 -67.71 -3.56
CA THR A 98 10.45 -66.55 -3.53
C THR A 98 10.60 -65.66 -2.29
N ASN A 99 11.45 -66.04 -1.33
CA ASN A 99 11.60 -65.40 -0.01
C ASN A 99 12.97 -64.72 0.19
N ARG A 100 13.62 -64.30 -0.90
CA ARG A 100 14.87 -63.52 -0.84
C ARG A 100 14.51 -62.10 -0.42
N GLY A 101 15.09 -61.61 0.68
CA GLY A 101 15.06 -60.19 1.00
C GLY A 101 15.78 -59.37 -0.08
N PRO A 102 15.63 -58.03 -0.06
CA PRO A 102 16.30 -57.16 -1.01
C PRO A 102 17.82 -57.34 -0.93
N THR A 103 18.45 -57.39 -2.09
CA THR A 103 19.91 -57.39 -2.20
C THR A 103 20.46 -56.03 -1.79
N LEU A 104 21.73 -56.00 -1.37
CA LEU A 104 22.38 -54.75 -1.00
C LEU A 104 22.32 -53.69 -2.12
N LEU A 105 22.44 -54.11 -3.38
CA LEU A 105 22.38 -53.19 -4.52
C LEU A 105 20.97 -52.61 -4.73
N GLU A 106 19.91 -53.40 -4.52
CA GLU A 106 18.53 -52.91 -4.55
C GLU A 106 18.29 -51.90 -3.44
N THR A 107 18.73 -52.19 -2.21
CA THR A 107 18.62 -51.25 -1.09
C THR A 107 19.38 -49.96 -1.37
N VAL A 108 20.61 -50.04 -1.90
CA VAL A 108 21.39 -48.85 -2.26
C VAL A 108 20.74 -48.04 -3.37
N ALA A 109 20.15 -48.70 -4.38
CA ALA A 109 19.42 -48.03 -5.45
C ALA A 109 18.19 -47.28 -4.91
N GLU A 110 17.41 -47.91 -4.03
CA GLU A 110 16.28 -47.28 -3.36
C GLU A 110 16.71 -46.10 -2.49
N MET A 111 17.79 -46.25 -1.71
CA MET A 111 18.36 -45.16 -0.92
C MET A 111 18.79 -43.98 -1.79
N ASN A 112 19.47 -44.22 -2.90
CA ASN A 112 19.88 -43.15 -3.83
C ASN A 112 18.66 -42.43 -4.44
N GLN A 113 17.61 -43.17 -4.79
CA GLN A 113 16.38 -42.59 -5.31
C GLN A 113 15.66 -41.74 -4.26
N LEU A 114 15.58 -42.23 -3.02
CA LEU A 114 15.01 -41.48 -1.90
C LEU A 114 15.81 -40.21 -1.60
N GLU A 115 17.15 -40.29 -1.61
CA GLU A 115 18.01 -39.12 -1.43
C GLU A 115 17.76 -38.06 -2.51
N GLU A 116 17.65 -38.47 -3.77
CA GLU A 116 17.38 -37.55 -4.88
C GLU A 116 15.99 -36.89 -4.73
N ASN A 117 14.98 -37.68 -4.39
CA ASN A 117 13.64 -37.16 -4.11
C ASN A 117 13.68 -36.12 -2.97
N ILE A 118 14.35 -36.43 -1.86
CA ILE A 118 14.50 -35.51 -0.72
C ILE A 118 15.21 -34.22 -1.15
N ARG A 119 16.25 -34.31 -1.98
CA ARG A 119 16.94 -33.11 -2.51
C ARG A 119 16.00 -32.25 -3.34
N GLN A 120 15.21 -32.86 -4.21
CA GLN A 120 14.24 -32.14 -5.06
C GLN A 120 13.15 -31.48 -4.21
N TYR A 121 12.56 -32.20 -3.26
CA TYR A 121 11.57 -31.65 -2.34
C TYR A 121 12.12 -30.47 -1.54
N ASN A 122 13.33 -30.60 -0.98
CA ASN A 122 13.96 -29.51 -0.24
C ASN A 122 14.26 -28.29 -1.11
N SER A 123 14.69 -28.50 -2.35
CA SER A 123 14.92 -27.42 -3.31
C SER A 123 13.63 -26.65 -3.62
N ASN A 124 12.54 -27.37 -3.89
CA ASN A 124 11.24 -26.76 -4.17
C ASN A 124 10.69 -25.99 -2.97
N ASN A 125 10.72 -26.60 -1.78
CA ASN A 125 10.29 -25.93 -0.54
C ASN A 125 11.08 -24.66 -0.26
N ARG A 126 12.40 -24.68 -0.49
CA ARG A 126 13.24 -23.50 -0.32
C ARG A 126 12.84 -22.38 -1.29
N GLN A 127 12.53 -22.71 -2.54
CA GLN A 127 12.05 -21.72 -3.52
C GLN A 127 10.70 -21.11 -3.12
N GLU A 128 9.77 -21.92 -2.62
CA GLU A 128 8.47 -21.45 -2.14
C GLU A 128 8.61 -20.54 -0.91
N LEU A 129 9.46 -20.91 0.05
CA LEU A 129 9.76 -20.07 1.21
C LEU A 129 10.34 -18.71 0.80
N THR A 130 11.28 -18.68 -0.16
CA THR A 130 11.82 -17.42 -0.66
C THR A 130 10.77 -16.55 -1.36
N LYS A 131 9.78 -17.16 -2.04
CA LYS A 131 8.65 -16.39 -2.61
C LYS A 131 7.78 -15.82 -1.50
N LEU A 132 7.41 -16.65 -0.52
CA LEU A 132 6.59 -16.24 0.61
C LEU A 132 7.23 -15.11 1.44
N GLU A 133 8.54 -15.16 1.65
CA GLU A 133 9.30 -14.10 2.32
C GLU A 133 9.21 -12.77 1.55
N ARG A 134 9.29 -12.79 0.22
CA ARG A 134 9.14 -11.58 -0.60
C ARG A 134 7.74 -11.00 -0.51
N ASP A 135 6.72 -11.87 -0.62
CA ASP A 135 5.32 -11.45 -0.53
C ASP A 135 5.01 -10.86 0.85
N TYR A 136 5.57 -11.45 1.92
CA TYR A 136 5.45 -10.91 3.28
C TYR A 136 6.07 -9.51 3.41
N VAL A 137 7.29 -9.30 2.90
CA VAL A 137 7.94 -7.99 2.91
C VAL A 137 7.13 -6.97 2.11
N GLN A 138 6.60 -7.36 0.95
CA GLN A 138 5.73 -6.49 0.15
C GLN A 138 4.45 -6.12 0.90
N SER A 139 3.83 -7.08 1.58
CA SER A 139 2.64 -6.83 2.41
C SER A 139 2.95 -5.87 3.56
N GLN A 140 4.11 -5.98 4.22
CA GLN A 140 4.50 -5.04 5.26
C GLN A 140 4.69 -3.61 4.72
N ASN A 141 5.33 -3.48 3.56
CA ASN A 141 5.51 -2.17 2.92
C ASN A 141 4.16 -1.53 2.55
N LEU A 142 3.22 -2.32 2.01
CA LEU A 142 1.87 -1.86 1.70
C LEU A 142 1.12 -1.45 2.96
N GLN A 143 1.24 -2.21 4.05
CA GLN A 143 0.64 -1.85 5.33
C GLN A 143 1.16 -0.51 5.85
N GLN A 144 2.48 -0.29 5.79
CA GLN A 144 3.07 1.01 6.18
C GLN A 144 2.56 2.17 5.32
N GLN A 145 2.35 1.96 4.02
CA GLN A 145 1.77 2.98 3.14
C GLN A 145 0.32 3.28 3.51
N ILE A 146 -0.48 2.25 3.80
CA ILE A 146 -1.86 2.40 4.27
C ILE A 146 -1.90 3.20 5.57
N ASP A 147 -1.04 2.87 6.54
CA ASP A 147 -1.00 3.57 7.82
C ASP A 147 -0.61 5.04 7.63
N SER A 148 0.37 5.33 6.77
CA SER A 148 0.77 6.70 6.44
C SER A 148 -0.37 7.51 5.80
N LEU A 149 -1.06 6.94 4.81
CA LEU A 149 -2.17 7.60 4.13
C LEU A 149 -3.37 7.79 5.07
N THR A 150 -3.62 6.83 5.96
CA THR A 150 -4.69 6.93 6.96
C THR A 150 -4.41 8.08 7.93
N ASN A 151 -3.17 8.19 8.41
CA ASN A 151 -2.75 9.30 9.28
C ASN A 151 -2.85 10.66 8.56
N GLU A 152 -2.45 10.72 7.29
CA GLU A 152 -2.56 11.95 6.49
C GLU A 152 -4.02 12.36 6.31
N MET A 153 -4.91 11.41 6.00
CA MET A 153 -6.34 11.64 5.89
C MET A 153 -6.94 12.17 7.20
N GLN A 154 -6.62 11.55 8.33
CA GLN A 154 -7.09 12.00 9.65
C GLN A 154 -6.60 13.42 9.99
N LEU A 155 -5.36 13.75 9.62
CA LEU A 155 -4.82 15.09 9.83
C LEU A 155 -5.52 16.13 8.95
N LEU A 156 -5.86 15.78 7.71
CA LEU A 156 -6.64 16.64 6.82
C LEU A 156 -8.08 16.83 7.32
N GLU A 157 -8.73 15.77 7.79
CA GLU A 157 -10.05 15.84 8.41
C GLU A 157 -10.05 16.76 9.64
N LEU A 158 -9.05 16.63 10.52
CA LEU A 158 -8.90 17.50 11.69
C LEU A 158 -8.70 18.97 11.28
N LYS A 159 -7.86 19.22 10.27
CA LYS A 159 -7.63 20.58 9.75
C LYS A 159 -8.89 21.18 9.15
N LEU A 160 -9.68 20.40 8.41
CA LEU A 160 -10.96 20.87 7.86
C LEU A 160 -11.94 21.23 8.98
N ALA A 161 -12.12 20.34 9.95
CA ALA A 161 -13.00 20.58 11.09
C ALA A 161 -12.59 21.85 11.86
N GLN A 162 -11.30 21.98 12.19
CA GLN A 162 -10.80 23.15 12.93
C GLN A 162 -10.89 24.45 12.13
N ASN A 163 -10.59 24.44 10.84
CA ASN A 163 -10.55 25.66 10.05
C ASN A 163 -11.95 26.20 9.77
N ASP A 164 -12.91 25.34 9.42
CA ASP A 164 -14.28 25.78 9.18
C ASP A 164 -14.99 26.19 10.47
N GLU A 165 -14.87 25.41 11.55
CA GLU A 165 -15.51 25.74 12.82
C GLU A 165 -14.93 27.03 13.42
N HIS A 166 -13.60 27.16 13.48
CA HIS A 166 -12.97 28.36 14.01
C HIS A 166 -13.26 29.58 13.12
N ARG A 167 -13.26 29.44 11.78
CA ARG A 167 -13.60 30.55 10.88
C ARG A 167 -15.03 31.01 11.09
N LEU A 168 -16.00 30.09 11.10
CA LEU A 168 -17.41 30.40 11.31
C LEU A 168 -17.66 31.02 12.70
N GLN A 169 -17.02 30.50 13.74
CA GLN A 169 -17.18 31.02 15.11
C GLN A 169 -16.61 32.43 15.26
N THR A 170 -15.49 32.72 14.58
CA THR A 170 -14.93 34.08 14.53
C THR A 170 -15.87 35.02 13.78
N GLU A 171 -16.41 34.58 12.63
CA GLU A 171 -17.34 35.37 11.83
C GLU A 171 -18.63 35.69 12.60
N ILE A 172 -19.21 34.71 13.30
CA ILE A 172 -20.36 34.91 14.19
C ILE A 172 -20.06 35.95 15.27
N THR A 173 -18.94 35.81 15.98
CA THR A 173 -18.56 36.75 17.05
C THR A 173 -18.41 38.19 16.52
N THR A 174 -17.85 38.32 15.31
CA THR A 174 -17.67 39.62 14.66
C THR A 174 -19.02 40.26 14.30
N LEU A 175 -19.94 39.46 13.75
CA LEU A 175 -21.30 39.90 13.39
C LEU A 175 -22.12 40.26 14.63
N GLU A 176 -22.05 39.49 15.71
CA GLU A 176 -22.73 39.78 16.98
C GLU A 176 -22.26 41.11 17.57
N GLN A 177 -20.96 41.39 17.49
CA GLN A 177 -20.40 42.65 17.98
C GLN A 177 -20.78 43.85 17.11
N GLN A 178 -20.87 43.65 15.78
CA GLN A 178 -21.43 44.66 14.88
C GLN A 178 -22.91 44.91 15.16
N GLU A 179 -23.71 43.87 15.40
CA GLU A 179 -25.13 44.01 15.75
C GLU A 179 -25.30 44.80 17.05
N PHE A 180 -24.48 44.50 18.07
CA PHE A 180 -24.49 45.22 19.34
C PHE A 180 -24.16 46.71 19.15
N ASN A 181 -23.10 47.02 18.42
CA ASN A 181 -22.70 48.40 18.15
C ASN A 181 -23.78 49.15 17.35
N ASN A 182 -24.33 48.53 16.31
CA ASN A 182 -25.39 49.10 15.50
C ASN A 182 -26.66 49.38 16.33
N LYS A 183 -27.03 48.47 17.25
CA LYS A 183 -28.16 48.70 18.19
C LYS A 183 -27.89 49.88 19.11
N LYS A 184 -26.67 49.96 19.65
CA LYS A 184 -26.28 51.07 20.53
C LYS A 184 -26.34 52.41 19.79
N GLU A 185 -25.79 52.47 18.58
CA GLU A 185 -25.87 53.66 17.71
C GLU A 185 -27.32 54.00 17.37
N LEU A 186 -28.17 53.01 17.09
CA LEU A 186 -29.60 53.23 16.82
C LEU A 186 -30.33 53.83 18.04
N ASP A 187 -30.04 53.34 19.24
CA ASP A 187 -30.62 53.86 20.48
C ASP A 187 -30.13 55.28 20.78
N GLU A 188 -28.84 55.56 20.57
CA GLU A 188 -28.27 56.91 20.68
C GLU A 188 -28.95 57.87 19.69
N GLN A 189 -29.10 57.47 18.41
CA GLN A 189 -29.80 58.24 17.39
C GLN A 189 -31.27 58.47 17.73
N ARG A 190 -31.97 57.49 18.30
CA ARG A 190 -33.37 57.63 18.74
C ARG A 190 -33.54 58.62 19.88
N VAL A 191 -32.58 58.65 20.81
CA VAL A 191 -32.57 59.65 21.89
C VAL A 191 -32.34 61.03 21.31
N GLU A 192 -31.38 61.18 20.40
CA GLU A 192 -31.08 62.44 19.72
C GLU A 192 -32.29 62.93 18.90
N GLU A 193 -32.95 62.04 18.17
CA GLU A 193 -34.16 62.33 17.40
C GLU A 193 -35.30 62.86 18.29
N LYS A 194 -35.52 62.25 19.47
CA LYS A 194 -36.53 62.73 20.43
C LYS A 194 -36.21 64.14 20.93
N VAL A 195 -34.96 64.40 21.31
CA VAL A 195 -34.53 65.72 21.79
C VAL A 195 -34.68 66.78 20.69
N LEU A 196 -34.31 66.44 19.45
CA LEU A 196 -34.49 67.34 18.31
C LEU A 196 -35.98 67.60 18.02
N ASN A 197 -36.83 66.58 18.05
CA ASN A 197 -38.27 66.72 17.86
C ASN A 197 -38.95 67.56 18.95
N GLU A 198 -38.54 67.39 20.22
CA GLU A 198 -39.00 68.25 21.33
C GLU A 198 -38.60 69.71 21.10
N LYS A 199 -37.35 69.94 20.70
CA LYS A 199 -36.84 71.28 20.40
C LYS A 199 -37.52 71.92 19.21
N ILE A 200 -37.82 71.14 18.16
CA ILE A 200 -38.64 71.59 17.03
C ILE A 200 -40.04 72.00 17.52
N SER A 201 -40.70 71.20 18.37
CA SER A 201 -42.04 71.53 18.88
C SER A 201 -42.04 72.79 19.76
N GLU A 202 -41.02 72.98 20.59
CA GLU A 202 -40.86 74.20 21.38
C GLU A 202 -40.68 75.43 20.49
N LEU A 203 -39.82 75.34 19.47
CA LEU A 203 -39.62 76.41 18.50
C LEU A 203 -40.91 76.72 17.73
N GLU A 204 -41.67 75.70 17.31
CA GLU A 204 -42.97 75.90 16.66
C GLU A 204 -43.99 76.62 17.56
N LYS A 205 -44.03 76.30 18.85
CA LYS A 205 -44.90 76.99 19.83
C LYS A 205 -44.47 78.44 20.03
N LEU A 206 -43.17 78.69 20.18
CA LEU A 206 -42.62 80.04 20.31
C LEU A 206 -42.94 80.88 19.07
N PHE A 207 -42.73 80.33 17.86
CA PHE A 207 -43.08 81.00 16.60
C PHE A 207 -44.57 81.34 16.51
N LYS A 208 -45.47 80.44 16.92
CA LYS A 208 -46.91 80.71 16.95
C LYS A 208 -47.26 81.82 17.95
N ASN A 209 -46.75 81.73 19.18
CA ASN A 209 -47.01 82.71 20.22
C ASN A 209 -46.49 84.10 19.86
N GLU A 210 -45.28 84.19 19.29
CA GLU A 210 -44.71 85.46 18.85
C GLU A 210 -45.48 86.02 17.64
N GLY A 211 -45.91 85.16 16.73
CA GLY A 211 -46.79 85.54 15.61
C GLY A 211 -48.16 86.07 16.09
N GLU A 212 -48.75 85.46 17.12
CA GLU A 212 -49.99 85.94 17.74
C GLU A 212 -49.80 87.25 18.52
N ALA A 213 -48.70 87.40 19.26
CA ALA A 213 -48.35 88.62 19.98
C ALA A 213 -48.18 89.80 19.01
N LYS A 214 -47.41 89.62 17.93
CA LYS A 214 -47.25 90.64 16.88
C LYS A 214 -48.57 91.01 16.22
N LYS A 215 -49.48 90.05 15.99
CA LYS A 215 -50.83 90.34 15.46
C LYS A 215 -51.65 91.17 16.44
N LYS A 216 -51.60 90.88 17.74
CA LYS A 216 -52.30 91.66 18.78
C LYS A 216 -51.73 93.07 18.89
N GLU A 217 -50.40 93.22 18.92
CA GLU A 217 -49.74 94.53 18.93
C GLU A 217 -50.10 95.35 17.69
N LEU A 218 -50.10 94.74 16.50
CA LEU A 218 -50.54 95.42 15.27
C LEU A 218 -52.00 95.88 15.37
N ALA A 219 -52.90 95.04 15.89
CA ALA A 219 -54.31 95.41 16.08
C ALA A 219 -54.49 96.53 17.12
N GLU A 220 -53.71 96.53 18.21
CA GLU A 220 -53.72 97.61 19.22
C GLU A 220 -53.17 98.92 18.66
N ILE A 221 -52.07 98.87 17.91
CA ILE A 221 -51.50 100.03 17.21
C ILE A 221 -52.51 100.57 16.19
N GLU A 222 -53.19 99.71 15.42
CA GLU A 222 -54.25 100.13 14.50
C GLU A 222 -55.43 100.80 15.22
N GLN A 223 -55.84 100.27 16.39
CA GLN A 223 -56.88 100.90 17.20
C GLN A 223 -56.43 102.25 17.78
N LEU A 224 -55.19 102.35 18.25
CA LEU A 224 -54.61 103.60 18.74
C LEU A 224 -54.48 104.61 17.62
N MET A 225 -54.06 104.21 16.42
CA MET A 225 -54.05 105.07 15.24
C MET A 225 -55.46 105.58 14.91
N LYS A 226 -56.48 104.71 14.86
CA LYS A 226 -57.88 105.13 14.65
C LYS A 226 -58.38 106.09 15.73
N LYS A 227 -57.98 105.91 16.98
CA LYS A 227 -58.32 106.82 18.09
C LYS A 227 -57.60 108.17 17.95
N ALA A 228 -56.32 108.14 17.61
CA ALA A 228 -55.51 109.34 17.37
C ALA A 228 -56.05 110.13 16.17
N GLU A 229 -56.39 109.46 15.05
CA GLU A 229 -57.06 110.07 13.89
C GLU A 229 -58.37 110.75 14.30
N LYS A 230 -59.24 110.05 15.06
CA LYS A 230 -60.48 110.64 15.58
C LYS A 230 -60.23 111.86 16.48
N GLN A 231 -59.20 111.82 17.34
CA GLN A 231 -58.85 112.96 18.19
C GLN A 231 -58.26 114.13 17.40
N VAL A 232 -57.46 113.86 16.36
CA VAL A 232 -56.96 114.87 15.43
C VAL A 232 -58.12 115.50 14.67
N ASP A 233 -59.07 114.72 14.17
CA ASP A 233 -60.29 115.24 13.53
C ASP A 233 -61.14 116.09 14.48
N LEU A 234 -61.31 115.67 15.74
CA LEU A 234 -62.00 116.43 16.77
C LEU A 234 -61.25 117.72 17.13
N SER A 235 -59.93 117.67 17.21
CA SER A 235 -59.07 118.82 17.47
C SER A 235 -59.05 119.81 16.30
N GLN A 236 -59.00 119.31 15.06
CA GLN A 236 -59.13 120.13 13.85
C GLN A 236 -60.51 120.76 13.75
N LYS A 237 -61.60 120.04 14.09
CA LYS A 237 -62.95 120.62 14.20
C LYS A 237 -63.01 121.73 15.26
N ARG A 238 -62.50 121.46 16.47
CA ARG A 238 -62.42 122.47 17.55
C ARG A 238 -61.54 123.67 17.18
N SER A 239 -60.42 123.45 16.51
CA SER A 239 -59.53 124.51 16.03
C SER A 239 -60.21 125.37 14.96
N ARG A 240 -60.95 124.76 14.03
CA ARG A 240 -61.77 125.48 13.05
C ARG A 240 -62.89 126.27 13.73
N GLU A 241 -63.60 125.69 14.70
CA GLU A 241 -64.62 126.40 15.50
C GLU A 241 -64.03 127.58 16.29
N MET A 242 -62.85 127.39 16.90
CA MET A 242 -62.16 128.43 17.67
C MET A 242 -61.58 129.54 16.79
N GLN A 243 -61.07 129.22 15.60
CA GLN A 243 -60.70 130.23 14.58
C GLN A 243 -61.92 131.02 14.08
N THR A 244 -63.09 130.40 14.01
CA THR A 244 -64.33 131.07 13.61
C THR A 244 -64.85 132.00 14.72
N GLN A 245 -64.73 131.60 16.00
CA GLN A 245 -65.07 132.45 17.14
C GLN A 245 -64.11 133.63 17.36
N ILE A 246 -62.81 133.45 17.10
CA ILE A 246 -61.82 134.55 17.20
C ILE A 246 -62.01 135.57 16.07
N LYS A 247 -62.40 135.14 14.86
CA LYS A 247 -62.73 136.06 13.76
C LYS A 247 -64.08 136.79 13.94
N GLY A 248 -64.99 136.28 14.78
CA GLY A 248 -66.28 136.91 15.05
C GLY A 248 -66.27 138.00 16.15
N LYS A 249 -65.22 138.08 16.97
CA LYS A 249 -65.09 139.11 18.03
C LYS A 249 -64.33 140.37 17.62
N PHE A 250 -63.92 140.46 16.34
CA PHE A 250 -63.30 141.63 15.72
C PHE A 250 -64.18 142.22 14.59
N SER A 251 -65.50 142.31 14.82
CA SER A 251 -66.40 143.12 13.98
C SER A 251 -67.54 143.69 14.80
#